data_AF-A0A0B4EA57-F1
#
_entry.id   AF-A0A0B4EA57-F1
#
_cell.length_a   1.000
_cell.length_b   1.000
_cell.length_c   1.000
_cell.angle_alpha   90.00
_cell.angle_beta   90.00
_cell.angle_gamma   90.00
#
_symmetry.space_group_name_H-M   'P 1'
#
loop_
_entity.id
_entity.type
_entity.pdbx_description
1 polymer ?
#
loop_
_entity_poly.entity_id
_entity_poly.type
_entity_poly.pdbx_seq_one_letter_code
_entity_poly.pdbx_strand_id
1 'polypeptide(L)'
;MRLFFTIIFFFFSFTRILATEQQSDILYMNGEKYYILNKILNRNIIENYIEEKNIKYEINSSLWRGYIANYEIINNTFQIKDILIPVYSSKNNFIKLKDKDKTLFESLNQIKTNTVLILSKKNISLYHLEDQTAKIKVIEIQNNKIVKNFDMNSFEDFTKFRNEQFQKYKLTDLYKKDLYHALRTVQSSRERHHYGDDWPIEKEVEELIINTMFENENFNMIL
;
A
#
# COMPACT_ATOMS: atom_id res chain seq x y z
N MET A 1 -44.51 -24.52 4.52
CA MET A 1 -43.74 -23.35 4.04
C MET A 1 -42.82 -22.74 5.11
N ARG A 2 -43.28 -22.53 6.36
CA ARG A 2 -42.42 -21.96 7.44
C ARG A 2 -41.08 -22.71 7.65
N LEU A 3 -41.11 -24.04 7.71
CA LEU A 3 -39.91 -24.87 7.93
C LEU A 3 -38.86 -24.73 6.80
N PHE A 4 -39.31 -24.55 5.55
CA PHE A 4 -38.45 -24.41 4.38
C PHE A 4 -37.65 -23.09 4.43
N PHE A 5 -38.30 -22.00 4.83
CA PHE A 5 -37.62 -20.71 5.02
C PHE A 5 -36.65 -20.72 6.20
N THR A 6 -36.95 -21.45 7.28
CA THR A 6 -36.04 -21.58 8.43
C THR A 6 -34.75 -22.32 8.05
N ILE A 7 -34.85 -23.36 7.22
CA ILE A 7 -33.68 -24.10 6.71
C ILE A 7 -32.83 -23.24 5.78
N ILE A 8 -33.47 -22.45 4.89
CA ILE A 8 -32.75 -21.53 4.01
C ILE A 8 -32.02 -20.44 4.82
N PHE A 9 -32.66 -19.86 5.83
CA PHE A 9 -32.04 -18.83 6.68
C PHE A 9 -30.86 -19.38 7.49
N PHE A 10 -30.94 -20.65 7.92
CA PHE A 10 -29.85 -21.35 8.61
C PHE A 10 -28.68 -21.64 7.66
N PHE A 11 -28.92 -21.95 6.39
CA PHE A 11 -27.85 -22.15 5.40
C PHE A 11 -27.09 -20.87 5.04
N PHE A 12 -27.76 -19.71 5.04
CA PHE A 12 -27.11 -18.41 4.78
C PHE A 12 -26.32 -17.85 5.97
N SER A 13 -26.52 -18.36 7.20
CA SER A 13 -25.81 -17.85 8.39
C SER A 13 -24.41 -18.46 8.60
N PHE A 14 -24.02 -19.45 7.79
CA PHE A 14 -22.69 -20.08 7.86
C PHE A 14 -21.73 -19.66 6.74
N THR A 15 -22.12 -18.76 5.84
CA THR A 15 -21.18 -18.16 4.89
C THR A 15 -20.31 -17.14 5.63
N ARG A 16 -19.32 -17.65 6.37
CA ARG A 16 -18.17 -16.84 6.77
C ARG A 16 -17.50 -16.40 5.48
N ILE A 17 -17.76 -15.16 5.07
CA ILE A 17 -16.98 -14.48 4.05
C ILE A 17 -15.55 -14.50 4.58
N LEU A 18 -14.74 -15.44 4.10
CA LEU A 18 -13.31 -15.46 4.34
C LEU A 18 -12.72 -14.33 3.50
N ALA A 19 -12.84 -13.11 4.00
CA ALA A 19 -12.09 -11.99 3.47
C ALA A 19 -10.61 -12.32 3.70
N THR A 20 -9.86 -12.46 2.62
CA THR A 20 -8.41 -12.66 2.67
C THR A 20 -7.78 -11.38 3.23
N GLU A 21 -7.24 -11.44 4.45
CA GLU A 21 -6.59 -10.31 5.12
C GLU A 21 -5.43 -9.80 4.25
N GLN A 22 -5.49 -8.56 3.78
CA GLN A 22 -4.38 -7.98 3.01
C GLN A 22 -3.17 -7.82 3.93
N GLN A 23 -2.02 -8.38 3.53
CA GLN A 23 -0.79 -8.24 4.31
C GLN A 23 -0.03 -7.00 3.83
N SER A 24 0.01 -5.99 4.70
CA SER A 24 0.74 -4.74 4.51
C SER A 24 2.26 -4.93 4.70
N ASP A 25 3.05 -4.09 4.02
CA ASP A 25 4.48 -3.97 4.27
C ASP A 25 4.71 -3.49 5.73
N ILE A 26 5.81 -3.88 6.35
CA ILE A 26 6.07 -3.61 7.77
C ILE A 26 7.28 -2.73 7.93
N LEU A 27 7.20 -1.74 8.82
CA LEU A 27 8.34 -0.95 9.27
C LEU A 27 8.64 -1.22 10.74
N TYR A 28 9.90 -1.51 11.05
CA TYR A 28 10.42 -1.57 12.41
C TYR A 28 11.16 -0.27 12.75
N MET A 29 10.70 0.46 13.76
CA MET A 29 11.29 1.73 14.18
C MET A 29 11.26 1.85 15.69
N ASN A 30 12.41 2.17 16.30
CA ASN A 30 12.56 2.32 17.76
C ASN A 30 12.04 1.12 18.58
N GLY A 31 12.29 -0.10 18.08
CA GLY A 31 11.83 -1.33 18.72
C GLY A 31 10.34 -1.65 18.49
N GLU A 32 9.61 -0.80 17.76
CA GLU A 32 8.19 -1.00 17.52
C GLU A 32 7.88 -1.40 16.07
N LYS A 33 6.79 -2.17 15.90
CA LYS A 33 6.23 -2.53 14.59
C LYS A 33 5.20 -1.48 14.14
N TYR A 34 5.26 -1.14 12.86
CA TYR A 34 4.27 -0.33 12.15
C TYR A 34 3.87 -1.03 10.85
N TYR A 35 2.59 -0.94 10.49
CA TYR A 35 2.08 -1.31 9.17
C TYR A 35 2.17 -0.10 8.24
N ILE A 36 2.68 -0.31 7.04
CA ILE A 36 2.82 0.70 6.00
C ILE A 36 1.57 0.65 5.13
N LEU A 37 0.81 1.74 5.15
CA LEU A 37 -0.53 1.75 4.57
C LEU A 37 -0.54 2.10 3.07
N ASN A 38 0.58 2.63 2.55
CA ASN A 38 0.80 2.93 1.14
C ASN A 38 1.92 2.08 0.52
N LYS A 39 2.01 2.05 -0.81
CA LYS A 39 3.06 1.29 -1.51
C LYS A 39 4.38 2.08 -1.56
N ILE A 40 5.49 1.38 -1.33
CA ILE A 40 6.85 1.95 -1.35
C ILE A 40 7.69 1.42 -2.51
N LEU A 41 7.82 0.08 -2.59
CA LEU A 41 8.79 -0.53 -3.48
C LEU A 41 8.24 -0.61 -4.90
N ASN A 42 9.10 -0.30 -5.87
CA ASN A 42 8.80 -0.54 -7.27
C ASN A 42 8.58 -2.04 -7.50
N ARG A 43 7.30 -2.36 -7.74
CA ARG A 43 6.77 -3.70 -7.94
C ARG A 43 7.59 -4.52 -8.96
N ASN A 44 8.08 -3.86 -10.02
CA ASN A 44 8.64 -4.53 -11.19
C ASN A 44 9.93 -5.30 -10.87
N ILE A 45 10.79 -4.83 -9.96
CA ILE A 45 12.09 -5.48 -9.71
C ILE A 45 11.87 -6.88 -9.10
N ILE A 46 10.97 -6.97 -8.11
CA ILE A 46 10.67 -8.24 -7.44
C ILE A 46 9.80 -9.13 -8.32
N GLU A 47 8.84 -8.58 -9.05
CA GLU A 47 8.03 -9.36 -9.98
C GLU A 47 8.85 -9.99 -11.09
N ASN A 48 9.76 -9.23 -11.71
CA ASN A 48 10.67 -9.77 -12.71
C ASN A 48 11.52 -10.89 -12.12
N TYR A 49 12.05 -10.73 -10.90
CA TYR A 49 12.80 -11.79 -10.24
C TYR A 49 11.96 -13.04 -9.99
N ILE A 50 10.72 -12.89 -9.53
CA ILE A 50 9.79 -14.00 -9.29
C ILE A 50 9.51 -14.76 -10.60
N GLU A 51 9.27 -14.03 -11.69
CA GLU A 51 9.03 -14.57 -13.02
C GLU A 51 10.27 -15.30 -13.57
N GLU A 52 11.42 -14.63 -13.59
CA GLU A 52 12.70 -15.20 -14.08
C GLU A 52 13.10 -16.48 -13.34
N LYS A 53 12.85 -16.54 -12.04
CA LYS A 53 13.15 -17.71 -11.21
C LYS A 53 12.03 -18.76 -11.21
N ASN A 54 10.94 -18.54 -11.95
CA ASN A 54 9.76 -19.41 -11.98
C ASN A 54 9.25 -19.77 -10.57
N ILE A 55 9.28 -18.81 -9.64
CA ILE A 55 8.86 -19.05 -8.26
C ILE A 55 7.34 -19.17 -8.25
N LYS A 56 6.81 -20.34 -7.85
CA LYS A 56 5.38 -20.52 -7.64
C LYS A 56 4.98 -19.89 -6.31
N TYR A 57 4.45 -18.67 -6.37
CA TYR A 57 3.99 -17.93 -5.21
C TYR A 57 2.47 -18.02 -5.05
N GLU A 58 2.00 -18.01 -3.80
CA GLU A 58 0.58 -17.74 -3.57
C GLU A 58 0.35 -16.26 -3.87
N ILE A 59 -0.58 -15.95 -4.77
CA ILE A 59 -1.16 -14.61 -4.85
C ILE A 59 -2.01 -14.43 -3.60
N ASN A 60 -1.34 -14.28 -2.47
CA ASN A 60 -1.98 -13.90 -1.24
C ASN A 60 -2.42 -12.44 -1.40
N SER A 61 -3.41 -12.04 -0.63
CA SER A 61 -4.04 -10.71 -0.58
C SER A 61 -3.08 -9.52 -0.32
N SER A 62 -1.76 -9.75 -0.32
CA SER A 62 -0.66 -8.79 -0.20
C SER A 62 -0.55 -7.87 -1.43
N LEU A 63 -1.59 -7.07 -1.66
CA LEU A 63 -1.64 -6.01 -2.68
C LEU A 63 -1.39 -6.48 -4.12
N TRP A 64 -1.59 -7.77 -4.41
CA TRP A 64 -1.37 -8.40 -5.72
C TRP A 64 0.09 -8.36 -6.22
N ARG A 65 1.07 -8.05 -5.35
CA ARG A 65 2.49 -7.91 -5.72
C ARG A 65 3.31 -9.19 -5.52
N GLY A 66 2.76 -10.20 -4.83
CA GLY A 66 3.44 -11.48 -4.62
C GLY A 66 4.60 -11.46 -3.62
N TYR A 67 4.77 -10.38 -2.85
CA TYR A 67 5.76 -10.29 -1.77
C TYR A 67 5.30 -9.35 -0.65
N ILE A 68 5.99 -9.41 0.48
CA ILE A 68 5.85 -8.50 1.62
C ILE A 68 7.24 -7.96 1.95
N ALA A 69 7.39 -6.64 1.93
CA ALA A 69 8.64 -6.00 2.29
C ALA A 69 8.63 -5.61 3.78
N ASN A 70 9.69 -6.00 4.47
CA ASN A 70 9.97 -5.56 5.83
C ASN A 70 11.11 -4.54 5.77
N TYR A 71 10.88 -3.39 6.39
CA TYR A 71 11.84 -2.29 6.48
C TYR A 71 12.22 -2.03 7.92
N GLU A 72 13.32 -1.35 8.11
CA GLU A 72 13.71 -0.84 9.42
C GLU A 72 14.34 0.53 9.33
N ILE A 73 14.24 1.27 10.43
CA ILE A 73 14.97 2.51 10.66
C ILE A 73 16.01 2.25 11.74
N ILE A 74 17.29 2.32 11.36
CA ILE A 74 18.43 2.21 12.26
C ILE A 74 19.28 3.46 12.10
N ASN A 75 19.61 4.16 13.19
CA ASN A 75 20.43 5.37 13.16
C ASN A 75 19.93 6.41 12.12
N ASN A 76 18.63 6.66 12.11
CA ASN A 76 17.94 7.53 11.14
C ASN A 76 18.08 7.12 9.66
N THR A 77 18.45 5.87 9.40
CA THR A 77 18.58 5.31 8.05
C THR A 77 17.48 4.28 7.80
N PHE A 78 16.66 4.55 6.80
CA PHE A 78 15.64 3.64 6.27
C PHE A 78 16.27 2.62 5.35
N GLN A 79 16.01 1.34 5.59
CA GLN A 79 16.58 0.24 4.81
C GLN A 79 15.65 -0.96 4.75
N ILE A 80 15.89 -1.85 3.79
CA ILE A 80 15.17 -3.11 3.65
C ILE A 80 15.77 -4.11 4.64
N LYS A 81 14.92 -4.65 5.51
CA LYS A 81 15.28 -5.69 6.49
C LYS A 81 15.13 -7.09 5.91
N ASP A 82 14.05 -7.32 5.16
CA ASP A 82 13.77 -8.58 4.48
C ASP A 82 12.69 -8.39 3.41
N ILE A 83 12.63 -9.30 2.45
CA ILE A 83 11.53 -9.42 1.50
C ILE A 83 11.05 -10.86 1.53
N LEU A 84 9.77 -11.04 1.87
CA LEU A 84 9.15 -12.35 2.03
C LEU A 84 8.28 -12.65 0.80
N ILE A 85 8.56 -13.77 0.13
CA ILE A 85 7.78 -14.26 -1.01
C ILE A 85 6.95 -15.46 -0.52
N PRO A 86 5.62 -15.36 -0.38
CA PRO A 86 4.76 -16.47 0.02
C PRO A 86 4.75 -17.56 -1.06
N VAL A 87 5.02 -18.81 -0.70
CA VAL A 87 5.09 -19.92 -1.67
C VAL A 87 3.95 -20.93 -1.53
N TYR A 88 3.54 -21.50 -2.67
CA TYR A 88 2.48 -22.50 -2.78
C TYR A 88 2.97 -23.87 -2.25
N SER A 89 3.13 -23.99 -0.93
CA SER A 89 3.64 -25.22 -0.31
C SER A 89 3.28 -25.25 1.18
N SER A 90 2.02 -25.54 1.50
CA SER A 90 1.47 -25.63 2.87
C SER A 90 1.55 -24.33 3.71
N LYS A 91 0.63 -24.17 4.67
CA LYS A 91 0.43 -22.93 5.44
C LYS A 91 1.76 -22.38 6.01
N ASN A 92 2.02 -21.09 5.75
CA ASN A 92 3.10 -20.26 6.31
C ASN A 92 4.53 -20.44 5.77
N ASN A 93 4.73 -20.96 4.57
CA ASN A 93 6.06 -20.95 3.96
C ASN A 93 6.33 -19.65 3.19
N PHE A 94 7.39 -18.96 3.59
CA PHE A 94 7.92 -17.78 2.91
C PHE A 94 9.36 -18.05 2.48
N ILE A 95 9.72 -17.65 1.26
CA ILE A 95 11.11 -17.49 0.86
C ILE A 95 11.56 -16.10 1.31
N LYS A 96 12.65 -16.04 2.07
CA LYS A 96 13.35 -14.80 2.38
C LYS A 96 14.31 -14.48 1.24
N LEU A 97 14.13 -13.31 0.61
CA LEU A 97 14.95 -12.93 -0.54
C LEU A 97 16.43 -12.88 -0.19
N LYS A 98 16.78 -12.31 0.97
CA LYS A 98 18.18 -12.19 1.40
C LYS A 98 18.90 -13.54 1.57
N ASP A 99 18.16 -14.60 1.87
CA ASP A 99 18.70 -15.95 2.03
C ASP A 99 18.82 -16.65 0.66
N LYS A 100 17.96 -16.28 -0.30
CA LYS A 100 17.88 -16.92 -1.63
C LYS A 100 18.74 -16.25 -2.69
N ASP A 101 18.79 -14.92 -2.70
CA ASP A 101 19.56 -14.09 -3.62
C ASP A 101 20.10 -12.86 -2.88
N LYS A 102 21.25 -13.06 -2.24
CA LYS A 102 21.93 -12.02 -1.46
C LYS A 102 22.34 -10.83 -2.34
N THR A 103 22.75 -11.07 -3.58
CA THR A 103 23.18 -10.03 -4.51
C THR A 103 22.03 -9.10 -4.87
N LEU A 104 20.86 -9.66 -5.22
CA LEU A 104 19.67 -8.86 -5.48
C LEU A 104 19.25 -8.08 -4.24
N PHE A 105 19.22 -8.74 -3.07
CA PHE A 105 18.88 -8.08 -1.81
C PHE A 105 19.82 -6.90 -1.49
N GLU A 106 21.14 -7.09 -1.63
CA GLU A 106 22.12 -6.02 -1.42
C GLU A 106 21.96 -4.88 -2.42
N SER A 107 21.68 -5.18 -3.70
CA SER A 107 21.42 -4.13 -4.69
C SER A 107 20.18 -3.31 -4.36
N LEU A 108 19.10 -3.96 -3.90
CA LEU A 108 17.87 -3.28 -3.49
C LEU A 108 18.11 -2.38 -2.28
N ASN A 109 18.93 -2.84 -1.33
CA ASN A 109 19.23 -2.08 -0.14
C ASN A 109 20.17 -0.88 -0.39
N GLN A 110 20.85 -0.83 -1.54
CA GLN A 110 21.67 0.30 -1.96
C GLN A 110 20.88 1.40 -2.69
N ILE A 111 19.66 1.11 -3.12
CA ILE A 111 18.80 2.09 -3.80
C ILE A 111 18.49 3.22 -2.83
N LYS A 112 18.70 4.46 -3.27
CA LYS A 112 18.26 5.64 -2.52
C LYS A 112 16.76 5.80 -2.70
N THR A 113 16.04 5.71 -1.60
CA THR A 113 14.59 5.90 -1.56
C THR A 113 14.27 7.34 -1.17
N ASN A 114 13.40 7.95 -1.97
CA ASN A 114 12.65 9.15 -1.64
C ASN A 114 11.17 8.77 -1.63
N THR A 115 10.49 8.95 -0.50
CA THR A 115 9.09 8.51 -0.36
C THR A 115 8.45 9.13 0.88
N VAL A 116 7.12 9.11 0.94
CA VAL A 116 6.36 9.42 2.15
C VAL A 116 5.68 8.15 2.63
N LEU A 117 5.92 7.75 3.88
CA LEU A 117 5.28 6.57 4.46
C LEU A 117 4.15 6.98 5.37
N ILE A 118 3.00 6.32 5.18
CA ILE A 118 1.85 6.43 6.06
C ILE A 118 1.82 5.16 6.92
N LEU A 119 1.85 5.34 8.24
CA LEU A 119 2.10 4.27 9.20
C LEU A 119 0.96 4.17 10.21
N SER A 120 0.61 2.95 10.61
CA SER A 120 -0.30 2.68 11.72
C SER A 120 0.18 1.51 12.57
N LYS A 121 -0.25 1.46 13.82
CA LYS A 121 -0.09 0.29 14.70
C LYS A 121 -1.05 -0.85 14.37
N LYS A 122 -2.10 -0.55 13.60
CA LYS A 122 -3.11 -1.52 13.16
C LYS A 122 -2.97 -1.74 11.66
N ASN A 123 -3.21 -2.97 11.21
CA ASN A 123 -3.28 -3.31 9.79
C ASN A 123 -4.64 -2.85 9.27
N ILE A 124 -4.72 -1.62 8.77
CA ILE A 124 -5.94 -0.99 8.26
C ILE A 124 -5.74 -0.58 6.81
N SER A 125 -6.84 -0.48 6.05
CA SER A 125 -6.80 0.06 4.69
C SER A 125 -6.86 1.59 4.71
N LEU A 126 -6.04 2.27 3.91
CA LEU A 126 -6.23 3.70 3.63
C LEU A 126 -7.55 3.99 2.89
N TYR A 127 -8.08 2.98 2.20
CA TYR A 127 -9.25 3.10 1.33
C TYR A 127 -10.56 2.78 2.06
N HIS A 128 -10.49 2.05 3.18
CA HIS A 128 -11.67 1.66 3.95
C HIS A 128 -11.57 2.24 5.36
N LEU A 129 -12.46 3.20 5.63
CA LEU A 129 -12.56 4.05 6.84
C LEU A 129 -13.02 3.28 8.09
N GLU A 130 -12.49 2.08 8.33
CA GLU A 130 -13.04 1.18 9.34
C GLU A 130 -12.66 1.59 10.77
N ASP A 131 -11.58 2.35 10.96
CA ASP A 131 -11.12 2.76 12.29
C ASP A 131 -10.66 4.22 12.36
N GLN A 132 -11.59 5.11 12.69
CA GLN A 132 -11.30 6.54 12.88
C GLN A 132 -10.37 6.83 14.07
N THR A 133 -10.25 5.87 15.00
CA THR A 133 -9.40 5.99 16.20
C THR A 133 -7.95 5.58 15.95
N ALA A 134 -7.64 5.09 14.75
CA ALA A 134 -6.28 4.72 14.41
C ALA A 134 -5.36 5.95 14.42
N LYS A 135 -4.31 5.88 15.24
CA LYS A 135 -3.22 6.86 15.23
C LYS A 135 -2.37 6.64 13.99
N ILE A 136 -2.22 7.71 13.20
CA ILE A 136 -1.45 7.69 11.96
C ILE A 136 -0.15 8.42 12.18
N LYS A 137 0.95 7.86 11.67
CA LYS A 137 2.23 8.55 11.59
C LYS A 137 2.61 8.72 10.13
N VAL A 138 3.07 9.92 9.75
CA VAL A 138 3.52 10.23 8.40
C VAL A 138 5.00 10.62 8.45
N ILE A 139 5.84 9.88 7.72
CA ILE A 139 7.27 10.17 7.64
C ILE A 139 7.70 10.44 6.20
N GLU A 140 8.48 11.48 5.99
CA GLU A 140 9.15 11.74 4.71
C GLU A 140 10.57 11.23 4.79
N ILE A 141 10.92 10.41 3.81
CA ILE A 141 12.23 9.82 3.63
C ILE A 141 12.84 10.45 2.39
N GLN A 142 14.05 10.99 2.53
CA GLN A 142 14.86 11.45 1.41
C GLN A 142 16.25 10.85 1.50
N ASN A 143 16.72 10.25 0.42
CA ASN A 143 18.00 9.55 0.36
C ASN A 143 18.18 8.59 1.54
N ASN A 144 17.16 7.77 1.82
CA ASN A 144 17.11 6.82 2.94
C ASN A 144 17.16 7.45 4.34
N LYS A 145 16.95 8.76 4.49
CA LYS A 145 16.92 9.42 5.81
C LYS A 145 15.56 10.03 6.09
N ILE A 146 15.11 9.94 7.34
CA ILE A 146 13.92 10.65 7.77
C ILE A 146 14.24 12.14 7.79
N VAL A 147 13.49 12.93 7.02
CA VAL A 147 13.61 14.39 6.96
C VAL A 147 12.43 15.11 7.60
N LYS A 148 11.26 14.47 7.64
CA LYS A 148 10.07 14.96 8.37
C LYS A 148 9.35 13.79 9.03
N ASN A 149 8.72 14.05 10.17
CA ASN A 149 7.93 13.09 10.91
C ASN A 149 6.76 13.81 11.59
N PHE A 150 5.54 13.33 11.34
CA PHE A 150 4.31 13.86 11.92
C PHE A 150 3.53 12.74 12.59
N ASP A 151 3.16 12.95 13.84
CA ASP A 151 2.26 12.09 14.59
C ASP A 151 0.84 12.70 14.58
N MET A 152 -0.12 11.97 14.04
CA MET A 152 -1.53 12.36 13.96
C MET A 152 -2.31 11.68 15.08
N ASN A 153 -3.20 12.43 15.74
CA ASN A 153 -3.98 11.90 16.86
C ASN A 153 -5.15 11.02 16.38
N SER A 154 -5.63 11.26 15.17
CA SER A 154 -6.76 10.57 14.57
C SER A 154 -6.60 10.38 13.05
N PHE A 155 -7.45 9.53 12.47
CA PHE A 155 -7.55 9.41 11.02
C PHE A 155 -8.12 10.68 10.36
N GLU A 156 -8.95 11.44 11.08
CA GLU A 156 -9.50 12.72 10.61
C GLU A 156 -8.39 13.76 10.44
N ASP A 157 -7.46 13.87 11.41
CA ASP A 157 -6.29 14.74 11.33
C ASP A 157 -5.45 14.39 10.10
N PHE A 158 -5.23 13.10 9.86
CA PHE A 158 -4.53 12.63 8.67
C PHE A 158 -5.27 13.00 7.38
N THR A 159 -6.61 12.86 7.35
CA THR A 159 -7.43 13.22 6.18
C THR A 159 -7.32 14.70 5.87
N LYS A 160 -7.38 15.55 6.89
CA LYS A 160 -7.18 17.00 6.73
C LYS A 160 -5.78 17.32 6.21
N PHE A 161 -4.75 16.74 6.83
CA PHE A 161 -3.36 16.87 6.38
C PHE A 161 -3.19 16.46 4.92
N ARG A 162 -3.71 15.29 4.53
CA ARG A 162 -3.66 14.78 3.15
C ARG A 162 -4.33 15.74 2.17
N ASN A 163 -5.48 16.28 2.52
CA ASN A 163 -6.19 17.24 1.66
C ASN A 163 -5.42 18.56 1.52
N GLU A 164 -4.80 19.05 2.59
CA GLU A 164 -3.94 20.23 2.54
C GLU A 164 -2.70 19.99 1.66
N GLN A 165 -2.05 18.83 1.82
CA GLN A 165 -0.95 18.41 0.94
C GLN A 165 -1.39 18.35 -0.52
N PHE A 166 -2.57 17.80 -0.78
CA PHE A 166 -3.11 17.71 -2.13
C PHE A 166 -3.38 19.08 -2.75
N GLN A 167 -3.95 20.04 -2.01
CA GLN A 167 -4.17 21.40 -2.53
C GLN A 167 -2.86 22.08 -2.95
N LYS A 168 -1.80 21.90 -2.15
CA LYS A 168 -0.46 22.39 -2.51
C LYS A 168 0.12 21.61 -3.69
N TYR A 169 -0.10 20.31 -3.74
CA TYR A 169 0.37 19.42 -4.80
C TYR A 169 -0.17 19.82 -6.18
N LYS A 170 -1.44 20.25 -6.26
CA LYS A 170 -2.08 20.74 -7.51
C LYS A 170 -1.31 21.87 -8.21
N LEU A 171 -0.47 22.60 -7.48
CA LEU A 171 0.33 23.70 -8.02
C LEU A 171 1.67 23.25 -8.61
N THR A 172 2.01 21.96 -8.51
CA THR A 172 3.30 21.42 -8.95
C THR A 172 3.25 20.90 -10.40
N ASP A 173 4.41 20.84 -11.06
CA ASP A 173 4.50 20.18 -12.37
C ASP A 173 4.32 18.66 -12.30
N LEU A 174 4.58 18.06 -11.12
CA LEU A 174 4.36 16.63 -10.90
C LEU A 174 2.87 16.29 -10.96
N TYR A 175 2.02 17.14 -10.40
CA TYR A 175 0.56 16.98 -10.50
C TYR A 175 0.06 16.95 -11.95
N LYS A 176 0.63 17.75 -12.86
CA LYS A 176 0.23 17.72 -14.29
C LYS A 176 0.48 16.36 -14.92
N LYS A 177 1.58 15.70 -14.55
CA LYS A 177 1.92 14.34 -15.03
C LYS A 177 0.94 13.33 -14.45
N ASP A 178 0.71 13.38 -13.14
CA ASP A 178 -0.19 12.44 -12.46
C ASP A 178 -1.64 12.61 -12.92
N LEU A 179 -2.07 13.85 -13.20
CA LEU A 179 -3.39 14.14 -13.77
C LEU A 179 -3.58 13.48 -15.13
N TYR A 180 -2.58 13.59 -16.01
CA TYR A 180 -2.63 12.92 -17.32
C TYR A 180 -2.74 11.39 -17.18
N HIS A 181 -1.95 10.79 -16.28
CA HIS A 181 -2.01 9.36 -16.01
C HIS A 181 -3.35 8.91 -15.40
N ALA A 182 -3.88 9.70 -14.46
CA ALA A 182 -5.15 9.42 -13.81
C ALA A 182 -6.33 9.48 -14.79
N LEU A 183 -6.39 10.52 -15.63
CA LEU A 183 -7.40 10.66 -16.68
C LEU A 183 -7.44 9.43 -17.61
N ARG A 184 -6.26 9.00 -18.10
CA ARG A 184 -6.16 7.83 -18.97
C ARG A 184 -6.60 6.56 -18.25
N THR A 185 -6.22 6.40 -16.99
CA THR A 185 -6.56 5.21 -16.19
C THR A 185 -8.07 5.11 -15.96
N VAL A 186 -8.71 6.22 -15.58
CA VAL A 186 -10.16 6.30 -15.36
C VAL A 186 -10.92 6.03 -16.65
N GLN A 187 -10.52 6.66 -17.76
CA GLN A 187 -11.16 6.46 -19.06
C GLN A 187 -11.09 4.99 -19.50
N SER A 188 -9.91 4.37 -19.48
CA SER A 188 -9.76 2.95 -19.82
C SER A 188 -10.47 2.01 -18.84
N SER A 189 -10.74 2.43 -17.61
CA SER A 189 -11.54 1.66 -16.66
C SER A 189 -13.02 1.66 -17.06
N ARG A 190 -13.58 2.83 -17.38
CA ARG A 190 -14.97 3.00 -17.81
C ARG A 190 -15.28 2.26 -19.11
N GLU A 191 -14.39 2.36 -20.09
CA GLU A 191 -14.50 1.64 -21.37
C GLU A 191 -14.59 0.12 -21.17
N ARG A 192 -13.91 -0.44 -20.16
CA ARG A 192 -13.88 -1.89 -19.89
C ARG A 192 -15.06 -2.40 -19.09
N HIS A 193 -15.63 -1.60 -18.21
CA HIS A 193 -16.56 -2.10 -17.19
C HIS A 193 -18.02 -1.69 -17.41
N HIS A 194 -18.35 -0.87 -18.42
CA HIS A 194 -19.71 -0.35 -18.65
C HIS A 194 -20.38 0.17 -17.34
N TYR A 195 -19.59 0.76 -16.43
CA TYR A 195 -20.13 1.35 -15.22
C TYR A 195 -21.05 2.51 -15.62
N GLY A 196 -22.18 2.64 -14.92
CA GLY A 196 -23.08 3.78 -15.10
C GLY A 196 -22.32 5.09 -14.88
N ASP A 197 -22.51 6.04 -15.79
CA ASP A 197 -21.87 7.37 -15.81
C ASP A 197 -22.27 8.30 -14.66
N ASP A 198 -22.79 7.75 -13.55
CA ASP A 198 -23.42 8.51 -12.47
C ASP A 198 -22.41 9.27 -11.59
N TRP A 199 -21.12 8.88 -11.62
CA TRP A 199 -20.06 9.59 -10.88
C TRP A 199 -19.29 10.55 -11.82
N PRO A 200 -18.99 11.79 -11.40
CA PRO A 200 -18.17 12.71 -12.19
C PRO A 200 -16.74 12.18 -12.39
N ILE A 201 -16.26 12.16 -13.63
CA ILE A 201 -14.88 11.73 -13.98
C ILE A 201 -13.86 12.51 -13.16
N GLU A 202 -14.09 13.81 -12.97
CA GLU A 202 -13.21 14.70 -12.24
C GLU A 202 -12.99 14.23 -10.79
N LYS A 203 -14.05 13.74 -10.13
CA LYS A 203 -13.96 13.23 -8.76
C LYS A 203 -13.20 11.91 -8.70
N GLU A 204 -13.45 10.99 -9.63
CA GLU A 204 -12.69 9.73 -9.76
C GLU A 204 -11.20 9.98 -9.96
N VAL A 205 -10.87 10.93 -10.83
CA VAL A 205 -9.49 11.33 -11.12
C VAL A 205 -8.85 11.97 -9.89
N GLU A 206 -9.55 12.89 -9.21
CA GLU A 206 -9.06 13.55 -8.01
C GLU A 206 -8.80 12.54 -6.88
N GLU A 207 -9.72 11.62 -6.63
CA GLU A 207 -9.55 10.56 -5.63
C GLU A 207 -8.37 9.64 -5.97
N LEU A 208 -8.20 9.28 -7.24
CA LEU A 208 -7.06 8.46 -7.68
C LEU A 208 -5.74 9.17 -7.39
N ILE A 209 -5.62 10.46 -7.68
CA ILE A 209 -4.39 11.22 -7.42
C ILE A 209 -4.18 11.39 -5.92
N ILE A 210 -5.21 11.75 -5.15
CA ILE A 210 -5.12 11.87 -3.67
C ILE A 210 -4.59 10.58 -3.05
N ASN A 211 -5.05 9.43 -3.54
CA ASN A 211 -4.70 8.12 -3.01
C ASN A 211 -3.30 7.64 -3.45
N THR A 212 -2.74 8.21 -4.52
CA THR A 212 -1.45 7.77 -5.09
C THR A 212 -0.33 8.80 -4.95
N MET A 213 -0.64 10.04 -4.58
CA MET A 213 0.30 11.15 -4.37
C MET A 213 1.50 10.75 -3.48
N PHE A 214 1.23 10.08 -2.35
CA PHE A 214 2.28 9.64 -1.42
C PHE A 214 3.06 8.40 -1.90
N GLU A 215 2.59 7.73 -2.97
CA GLU A 215 3.31 6.62 -3.61
C GLU A 215 4.29 7.12 -4.68
N ASN A 216 4.26 8.40 -5.03
CA ASN A 216 5.16 8.99 -6.02
C ASN A 216 6.54 9.28 -5.40
N GLU A 217 7.59 8.66 -5.93
CA GLU A 217 8.97 8.81 -5.43
C GLU A 217 9.52 10.25 -5.53
N ASN A 218 8.89 11.10 -6.35
CA ASN A 218 9.28 12.50 -6.50
C ASN A 218 8.43 13.46 -5.64
N PHE A 219 7.44 12.94 -4.91
CA PHE A 219 6.63 13.74 -4.02
C PHE A 219 7.37 14.02 -2.71
N ASN A 220 7.36 15.29 -2.30
CA ASN A 220 7.83 15.75 -1.00
C ASN A 220 6.69 16.49 -0.31
N MET A 221 6.58 16.35 1.02
CA MET A 221 5.52 17.05 1.75
C MET A 221 5.77 18.57 1.71
N ILE A 222 4.74 19.34 1.36
CA ILE A 222 4.79 20.79 1.19
C ILE A 222 4.26 21.46 2.46
N LEU A 223 5.13 22.17 3.17
CA LEU A 223 4.80 22.93 4.38
C LEU A 223 4.48 24.38 4.04
#